data_AF-A0A2E7N7C0-F1
#
_entry.id   AF-A0A2E7N7C0-F1
#
_cell.length_a   1.000
_cell.length_b   1.000
_cell.length_c   1.000
_cell.angle_alpha   90.00
_cell.angle_beta   90.00
_cell.angle_gamma   90.00
#
_symmetry.space_group_name_H-M   'P 1'
#
loop_
_entity.id
_entity.type
_entity.pdbx_description
1 polymer ?
#
loop_
_entity_poly.entity_id
_entity_poly.type
_entity_poly.pdbx_seq_one_letter_code
_entity_poly.pdbx_strand_id
1 'polypeptide(L)'
;MAFRVRDPLFDFLWSTVWGTMIWLGFVFAVFGCVIGTIGGMTSNKMMDLGKSLQGPPTPEQGAEIARLQSRAMMLTKVASLLVTGAIVVMALAQHV
;
A
#
# COMPACT_ATOMS: atom_id res chain seq x y z
N MET A 1 6.74 -40.69 12.12
CA MET A 1 5.67 -40.04 12.93
C MET A 1 5.74 -38.55 12.65
N ALA A 2 4.85 -38.02 11.81
CA ALA A 2 4.84 -36.59 11.49
C ALA A 2 4.20 -35.85 12.66
N PHE A 3 5.03 -35.20 13.47
CA PHE A 3 4.60 -34.33 14.56
C PHE A 3 3.97 -33.07 13.94
N ARG A 4 2.73 -33.18 13.46
CA ARG A 4 1.92 -32.02 13.10
C ARG A 4 1.50 -31.37 14.41
N VAL A 5 2.33 -30.44 14.89
CA VAL A 5 1.91 -29.43 15.86
C VAL A 5 0.87 -28.58 15.15
N ARG A 6 -0.37 -29.02 15.16
CA ARG A 6 -1.51 -28.16 14.86
C ARG A 6 -1.67 -27.30 16.11
N ASP A 7 -0.98 -26.17 16.11
CA ASP A 7 -0.97 -25.26 17.25
C ASP A 7 -2.42 -24.83 17.55
N PRO A 8 -2.95 -25.11 18.76
CA PRO A 8 -4.33 -24.75 19.11
C PRO A 8 -4.57 -23.25 19.01
N LEU A 9 -3.50 -22.45 19.09
CA LEU A 9 -3.51 -21.00 18.92
C LEU A 9 -3.77 -20.59 17.46
N PHE A 10 -3.27 -21.37 16.48
CA PHE A 10 -3.48 -21.13 15.06
C PHE A 10 -4.92 -21.44 14.63
N ASP A 11 -5.49 -22.53 15.15
CA ASP A 11 -6.92 -22.84 14.99
C ASP A 11 -7.82 -21.81 15.67
N PHE A 12 -7.42 -21.31 16.84
CA PHE A 12 -8.15 -20.26 17.55
C PHE A 12 -8.14 -18.94 16.78
N LEU A 13 -6.98 -18.57 16.21
CA LEU A 13 -6.89 -17.39 15.31
C LEU A 13 -7.84 -17.55 14.12
N TRP A 14 -7.89 -18.73 13.49
CA TRP A 14 -8.71 -18.91 12.29
C TRP A 14 -10.20 -19.14 12.54
N SER A 15 -10.60 -19.42 13.77
CA SER A 15 -12.02 -19.62 14.13
C SER A 15 -12.67 -18.40 14.78
N THR A 16 -11.90 -17.35 15.09
CA THR A 16 -12.40 -16.16 15.79
C THR A 16 -12.39 -14.90 14.91
N VAL A 17 -13.36 -14.02 15.15
CA VAL A 17 -13.46 -12.69 14.53
C VAL A 17 -12.15 -11.89 14.75
N TRP A 18 -11.52 -12.08 15.91
CA TRP A 18 -10.25 -11.47 16.27
C TRP A 18 -9.09 -11.86 15.34
N GLY A 19 -8.89 -13.15 15.03
CA GLY A 19 -7.82 -13.53 14.12
C GLY A 19 -8.11 -13.15 12.66
N THR A 20 -9.38 -13.02 12.28
CA THR A 20 -9.78 -12.44 10.98
C THR A 20 -9.37 -10.97 10.88
N MET A 21 -9.56 -10.18 11.95
CA MET A 21 -9.10 -8.78 12.00
C MET A 21 -7.57 -8.66 11.91
N ILE A 22 -6.81 -9.54 12.58
CA ILE A 22 -5.34 -9.56 12.50
C ILE A 22 -4.89 -9.83 11.06
N TRP A 23 -5.50 -10.82 10.40
CA TRP A 23 -5.15 -11.13 9.02
C TRP A 23 -5.48 -9.98 8.08
N LEU A 24 -6.62 -9.31 8.27
CA LEU A 24 -6.98 -8.10 7.53
C LEU A 24 -5.96 -6.97 7.73
N GLY A 25 -5.54 -6.73 8.98
CA GLY A 25 -4.49 -5.77 9.29
C GLY A 25 -3.17 -6.11 8.59
N PHE A 26 -2.79 -7.39 8.57
CA PHE A 26 -1.61 -7.85 7.83
C PHE A 26 -1.71 -7.59 6.33
N VAL A 27 -2.86 -7.89 5.72
CA VAL A 27 -3.10 -7.62 4.29
C VAL A 27 -2.96 -6.12 4.00
N PHE A 28 -3.58 -5.25 4.80
CA PHE A 28 -3.43 -3.80 4.63
C PHE A 28 -1.98 -3.33 4.81
N ALA A 29 -1.24 -3.88 5.77
CA ALA A 29 0.16 -3.55 5.99
C ALA A 29 1.03 -3.92 4.78
N VAL A 30 0.79 -5.09 4.17
CA VAL A 30 1.49 -5.52 2.94
C VAL A 30 1.21 -4.55 1.80
N PHE A 31 -0.06 -4.21 1.56
CA PHE A 31 -0.41 -3.25 0.51
C PHE A 31 0.16 -1.86 0.76
N GLY A 32 0.12 -1.39 2.01
CA GLY A 32 0.71 -0.11 2.41
C GLY A 32 2.22 -0.08 2.18
N CYS A 33 2.92 -1.18 2.49
CA CYS A 33 4.35 -1.32 2.24
C CYS A 33 4.68 -1.22 0.75
N VAL A 34 3.96 -1.97 -0.10
CA VAL A 34 4.14 -1.95 -1.56
C VAL A 34 3.92 -0.55 -2.14
N ILE A 35 2.82 0.10 -1.76
CA ILE A 35 2.50 1.46 -2.22
C ILE A 35 3.55 2.46 -1.73
N GLY A 36 3.98 2.36 -0.46
CA GLY A 36 5.01 3.21 0.13
C GLY A 36 6.35 3.08 -0.59
N THR A 37 6.78 1.85 -0.90
CA THR A 37 8.02 1.61 -1.65
C THR A 37 7.95 2.21 -3.06
N ILE A 38 6.86 1.99 -3.79
CA ILE A 38 6.69 2.54 -5.16
C ILE A 38 6.61 4.06 -5.12
N GLY A 39 5.93 4.63 -4.12
CA GLY A 39 5.86 6.08 -3.89
C GLY A 39 7.24 6.67 -3.64
N GLY A 40 8.03 6.09 -2.73
CA GLY A 40 9.39 6.52 -2.44
C GLY A 40 10.32 6.46 -3.67
N MET A 41 10.24 5.40 -4.46
CA MET A 41 10.98 5.30 -5.73
C MET A 41 10.58 6.39 -6.72
N THR A 42 9.29 6.72 -6.80
CA THR A 42 8.77 7.75 -7.71
C THR A 42 9.21 9.15 -7.26
N SER A 43 9.19 9.42 -5.95
CA SER A 43 9.66 10.69 -5.37
C SER A 43 11.16 10.89 -5.57
N ASN A 44 11.99 9.84 -5.43
CA ASN A 44 13.42 9.93 -5.72
C ASN A 44 13.70 10.31 -7.18
N LYS A 45 12.98 9.69 -8.13
CA LYS A 45 13.10 10.03 -9.56
C LYS A 45 12.68 11.47 -9.84
N MET A 46 11.60 11.93 -9.20
CA MET A 46 11.12 13.30 -9.35
C MET A 46 12.10 14.32 -8.74
N MET A 47 12.75 13.97 -7.62
CA MET A 47 13.82 14.78 -7.01
C MET A 47 15.07 14.84 -7.89
N ASP A 48 15.49 13.73 -8.49
CA ASP A 48 16.64 13.71 -9.40
C ASP A 48 16.37 14.50 -10.68
N LEU A 49 15.16 14.39 -11.25
CA LEU A 49 14.70 15.26 -12.33
C LEU A 49 14.72 16.73 -11.91
N GLY A 50 14.22 17.05 -10.71
CA GLY A 50 14.25 18.40 -10.15
C GLY A 50 15.66 18.99 -10.03
N LYS A 51 16.64 18.18 -9.60
CA LYS A 51 18.06 18.58 -9.54
C LYS A 51 18.69 18.77 -10.92
N SER A 52 18.22 18.04 -11.93
CA SER A 52 18.70 18.14 -13.31
C SER A 52 18.13 19.35 -14.07
N LEU A 53 17.11 20.03 -13.53
CA LEU A 53 16.54 21.23 -14.13
C LEU A 53 17.42 22.45 -13.84
N GLN A 54 18.22 22.87 -14.81
CA GLN A 54 18.95 24.15 -14.80
C GLN A 54 18.25 25.21 -15.66
N GLY A 55 16.92 25.33 -15.55
CA GLY A 55 16.11 26.25 -16.36
C GLY A 55 14.69 25.72 -16.61
N PRO A 56 13.92 26.35 -17.52
CA PRO A 56 12.62 25.83 -17.93
C PRO A 56 12.76 24.39 -18.44
N PRO A 57 11.88 23.46 -18.04
CA PRO A 57 11.98 22.06 -18.42
C PRO A 57 11.92 21.91 -19.94
N THR A 58 12.84 21.11 -20.50
CA THR A 58 12.76 20.74 -21.92
C THR A 58 11.46 19.96 -22.17
N PRO A 59 10.94 19.92 -23.41
CA PRO A 59 9.72 19.15 -23.72
C PRO A 59 9.79 17.69 -23.29
N GLU A 60 10.98 17.09 -23.34
CA GLU A 60 11.25 15.72 -22.90
C GLU A 60 11.18 15.59 -21.37
N GLN A 61 11.78 16.52 -20.63
CA GLN A 61 11.67 16.57 -19.17
C GLN A 61 10.24 16.83 -18.71
N GLY A 62 9.50 17.68 -19.42
CA GLY A 62 8.08 17.94 -19.16
C GLY A 62 7.21 16.69 -19.33
N ALA A 63 7.45 15.90 -20.39
CA ALA A 63 6.76 14.64 -20.61
C ALA A 63 7.05 13.62 -19.50
N GLU A 64 8.29 13.57 -19.00
CA GLU A 64 8.67 12.65 -17.92
C GLU A 64 8.08 13.07 -16.56
N ILE A 65 8.05 14.38 -16.26
CA ILE A 65 7.36 14.93 -15.09
C ILE A 65 5.87 14.60 -15.14
N ALA A 66 5.21 14.80 -16.29
CA ALA A 66 3.79 14.48 -16.46
C ALA A 66 3.51 12.98 -16.27
N ARG A 67 4.40 12.12 -16.76
CA ARG A 67 4.30 10.66 -16.57
C ARG A 67 4.49 10.25 -15.11
N LEU A 68 5.44 10.85 -14.40
CA LEU A 68 5.64 10.61 -12.96
C LEU A 68 4.45 11.10 -12.14
N GLN A 69 3.89 12.26 -12.48
CA GLN A 69 2.70 12.81 -11.85
C GLN A 69 1.47 11.93 -12.08
N SER A 70 1.29 11.40 -13.30
CA SER A 70 0.24 10.43 -13.61
C SER A 70 0.36 9.15 -12.77
N ARG A 71 1.59 8.63 -12.61
CA ARG A 71 1.87 7.48 -11.74
C ARG A 71 1.59 7.78 -10.27
N ALA A 72 1.99 8.96 -9.79
CA ALA A 72 1.70 9.39 -8.42
C ALA A 72 0.19 9.46 -8.18
N MET A 73 -0.59 10.05 -9.10
CA MET A 73 -2.06 10.10 -9.00
C MET A 73 -2.70 8.71 -8.97
N MET A 74 -2.23 7.78 -9.81
CA MET A 74 -2.70 6.40 -9.79
C MET A 74 -2.40 5.71 -8.45
N LEU A 75 -1.18 5.91 -7.92
CA LEU A 75 -0.80 5.38 -6.61
C LEU A 75 -1.68 5.96 -5.49
N THR A 76 -1.93 7.27 -5.51
CA THR A 76 -2.79 7.94 -4.54
C THR A 76 -4.24 7.45 -4.63
N LYS A 77 -4.77 7.24 -5.85
CA LYS A 77 -6.10 6.64 -6.03
C LYS A 77 -6.19 5.25 -5.41
N VAL A 78 -5.21 4.40 -5.68
CA VAL A 78 -5.17 3.03 -5.12
C VAL A 78 -5.02 3.07 -3.59
N ALA A 79 -4.15 3.95 -3.07
CA ALA A 79 -3.99 4.15 -1.64
C ALA A 79 -5.30 4.61 -0.98
N SER A 80 -6.00 5.58 -1.60
CA SER A 80 -7.29 6.07 -1.11
C SER A 80 -8.33 4.97 -1.06
N LEU A 81 -8.44 4.13 -2.10
CA LEU A 81 -9.38 3.00 -2.12
C LEU A 81 -9.06 1.97 -1.04
N LEU A 82 -7.77 1.68 -0.82
CA LEU A 82 -7.32 0.79 0.25
C LEU A 82 -7.67 1.34 1.64
N VAL A 83 -7.43 2.63 1.89
CA VAL A 83 -7.76 3.28 3.17
C VAL A 83 -9.28 3.31 3.37
N THR A 84 -10.06 3.66 2.36
CA THR A 84 -11.52 3.63 2.45
C THR A 84 -12.03 2.21 2.71
N GLY A 85 -11.51 1.21 1.99
CA GLY A 85 -11.82 -0.20 2.23
C GLY A 85 -11.46 -0.64 3.66
N ALA A 86 -10.31 -0.21 4.18
CA ALA A 86 -9.91 -0.50 5.56
C ALA A 86 -10.90 0.06 6.57
N ILE A 87 -11.31 1.32 6.41
CA ILE A 87 -12.28 1.98 7.30
C ILE A 87 -13.62 1.24 7.26
N VAL A 88 -14.11 0.88 6.06
CA VAL A 88 -15.36 0.12 5.91
C VAL A 88 -15.27 -1.22 6.62
N VAL A 89 -14.17 -1.95 6.47
CA VAL A 89 -13.99 -3.23 7.15
C VAL A 89 -13.91 -3.05 8.67
N MET A 90 -13.18 -2.04 9.17
CA MET A 90 -13.14 -1.74 10.61
C MET A 90 -14.53 -1.37 11.15
N ALA A 91 -15.32 -0.61 10.39
CA ALA A 91 -16.68 -0.24 10.78
C ALA A 91 -17.62 -1.46 10.82
N LEU A 92 -17.57 -2.33 9.80
CA LEU A 92 -18.33 -3.57 9.79
C LEU A 92 -17.94 -4.49 10.94
N ALA A 93 -16.65 -4.54 11.26
CA ALA A 93 -16.12 -5.36 12.34
C ALA A 93 -16.54 -4.89 13.74
N GLN A 94 -17.04 -3.65 13.89
CA GLN A 94 -17.66 -3.19 15.15
C GLN A 94 -19.10 -3.69 15.34
N HIS A 95 -19.72 -4.28 14.30
CA HIS A 95 -21.12 -4.70 14.32
C HIS A 95 -21.29 -6.23 14.25
N VAL A 96 -20.19 -6.97 14.24
CA VAL A 96 -20.11 -8.45 14.35
C VAL A 96 -19.37 -8.84 15.62
#